data_AF-A0A3L7NWJ7-F1
#
_entry.id   AF-A0A3L7NWJ7-F1
#
_cell.length_a   1.000
_cell.length_b   1.000
_cell.length_c   1.000
_cell.angle_alpha   90.00
_cell.angle_beta   90.00
_cell.angle_gamma   90.00
#
_symmetry.space_group_name_H-M   'P 1'
#
loop_
_entity.id
_entity.type
_entity.pdbx_description
1 polymer ?
#
loop_
_entity_poly.entity_id
_entity_poly.type
_entity_poly.pdbx_seq_one_letter_code
_entity_poly.pdbx_strand_id
1 'polypeptide(L)'
;MPNTNTLEEAIRDAGEGWLIDMYAPPEQAIPHIRQTLADVNALAEHTLGENALDRSEKSIIAHYNCYPPKVKGFFQVLGGTRSSPILLMAWRIIQGMKIKSVLLNYQRQESFAMQVTLQSPYGDGDEKYSSDKIQDFAVFRHIGTMEVSNSPVFEGFYALRRG
;
A
#
# COMPACT_ATOMS: atom_id res chain seq x y z
N MET A 1 -10.00 -14.63 -15.44
CA MET A 1 -9.01 -13.72 -14.83
C MET A 1 -8.95 -12.47 -15.70
N PRO A 2 -8.76 -11.28 -15.12
CA PRO A 2 -8.52 -10.08 -15.93
C PRO A 2 -7.28 -10.28 -16.81
N ASN A 3 -7.33 -9.76 -18.04
CA ASN A 3 -6.24 -9.81 -19.01
C ASN A 3 -5.80 -8.38 -19.32
N THR A 4 -5.40 -7.69 -18.25
CA THR A 4 -5.15 -6.25 -18.27
C THR A 4 -3.71 -5.98 -18.71
N ASN A 5 -3.52 -4.98 -19.58
CA ASN A 5 -2.21 -4.69 -20.20
C ASN A 5 -1.61 -3.36 -19.75
N THR A 6 -2.40 -2.49 -19.13
CA THR A 6 -1.95 -1.16 -18.67
C THR A 6 -2.31 -0.91 -17.22
N LEU A 7 -1.58 0.02 -16.57
CA LEU A 7 -1.88 0.42 -15.20
C LEU A 7 -3.27 1.07 -15.06
N GLU A 8 -3.67 1.88 -16.02
CA GLU A 8 -4.99 2.52 -16.02
C GLU A 8 -6.11 1.48 -16.04
N GLU A 9 -6.04 0.53 -16.98
CA GLU A 9 -7.01 -0.57 -17.03
C GLU A 9 -7.02 -1.34 -15.71
N ALA A 10 -5.86 -1.63 -15.10
CA ALA A 10 -5.81 -2.40 -13.86
C ALA A 10 -6.49 -1.66 -12.71
N ILE A 11 -6.28 -0.34 -12.62
CA ILE A 11 -6.93 0.53 -11.64
C ILE A 11 -8.45 0.56 -11.87
N ARG A 12 -8.89 0.70 -13.11
CA ARG A 12 -10.33 0.75 -13.45
C ARG A 12 -11.01 -0.59 -13.21
N ASP A 13 -10.40 -1.70 -13.64
CA ASP A 13 -10.90 -3.06 -13.45
C ASP A 13 -10.97 -3.43 -11.96
N ALA A 14 -10.08 -2.89 -11.12
CA ALA A 14 -10.14 -3.02 -9.67
C ALA A 14 -11.33 -2.26 -9.03
N GLY A 15 -12.02 -1.40 -9.79
CA GLY A 15 -13.07 -0.51 -9.29
C GLY A 15 -12.53 0.76 -8.64
N GLU A 16 -11.25 1.08 -8.84
CA GLU A 16 -10.57 2.22 -8.24
C GLU A 16 -10.36 3.36 -9.26
N GLY A 17 -11.20 3.42 -10.31
CA GLY A 17 -11.13 4.44 -11.36
C GLY A 17 -11.23 5.89 -10.86
N TRP A 18 -11.82 6.09 -9.68
CA TRP A 18 -11.88 7.39 -9.00
C TRP A 18 -10.48 8.00 -8.74
N LEU A 19 -9.43 7.17 -8.61
CA LEU A 19 -8.04 7.62 -8.47
C LEU A 19 -7.59 8.48 -9.66
N ILE A 20 -8.15 8.18 -10.83
CA ILE A 20 -7.87 8.86 -12.09
C ILE A 20 -8.85 10.01 -12.25
N ASP A 21 -10.15 9.71 -12.11
CA ASP A 21 -11.22 10.63 -12.44
C ASP A 21 -11.28 11.85 -11.49
N MET A 22 -10.83 11.72 -10.24
CA MET A 22 -10.77 12.82 -9.27
C MET A 22 -9.45 13.60 -9.30
N TYR A 23 -8.46 13.18 -10.09
CA TYR A 23 -7.20 13.89 -10.19
C TYR A 23 -7.37 15.17 -11.01
N ALA A 24 -6.75 16.26 -10.57
CA ALA A 24 -6.80 17.55 -11.26
C ALA A 24 -5.38 18.00 -11.62
N PRO A 25 -5.02 18.07 -12.92
CA PRO A 25 -5.85 17.75 -14.08
C PRO A 25 -5.87 16.24 -14.42
N PRO A 26 -6.97 15.65 -14.93
CA PRO A 26 -7.14 14.19 -15.04
C PRO A 26 -6.05 13.48 -15.84
N GLU A 27 -5.55 14.08 -16.91
CA GLU A 27 -4.49 13.53 -17.76
C GLU A 27 -3.15 13.35 -17.02
N GLN A 28 -2.98 14.00 -15.87
CA GLN A 28 -1.78 13.88 -15.05
C GLN A 28 -1.88 12.77 -14.00
N ALA A 29 -3.04 12.10 -13.86
CA ALA A 29 -3.21 11.04 -12.86
C ALA A 29 -2.23 9.88 -13.08
N ILE A 30 -2.24 9.29 -14.28
CA ILE A 30 -1.39 8.13 -14.60
C ILE A 30 0.10 8.51 -14.57
N PRO A 31 0.56 9.61 -15.17
CA PRO A 31 1.94 10.08 -15.00
C PRO A 31 2.36 10.24 -13.53
N HIS A 32 1.50 10.84 -12.70
CA HIS A 32 1.78 11.02 -11.27
C HIS A 32 1.85 9.70 -10.51
N ILE A 33 0.94 8.77 -10.78
CA ILE A 33 0.96 7.43 -10.19
C ILE A 33 2.25 6.71 -10.59
N ARG A 34 2.65 6.76 -11.88
CA ARG A 34 3.90 6.15 -12.35
C ARG A 34 5.12 6.73 -11.62
N GLN A 35 5.17 8.04 -11.44
CA GLN A 35 6.24 8.68 -10.68
C GLN A 35 6.25 8.21 -9.22
N THR A 36 5.08 8.13 -8.60
CA THR A 36 4.94 7.63 -7.21
C THR A 36 5.46 6.19 -7.09
N LEU A 37 5.15 5.32 -8.05
CA LEU A 37 5.68 3.95 -8.10
C LEU A 37 7.19 3.92 -8.32
N ALA A 38 7.73 4.82 -9.14
CA ALA A 38 9.17 4.96 -9.33
C ALA A 38 9.88 5.40 -8.04
N ASP A 39 9.31 6.35 -7.30
CA ASP A 39 9.84 6.81 -6.01
C ASP A 39 9.83 5.69 -4.95
N VAL A 40 8.77 4.88 -4.93
CA VAL A 40 8.68 3.67 -4.09
C VAL A 40 9.72 2.63 -4.50
N ASN A 41 9.94 2.43 -5.80
CA ASN A 41 10.99 1.54 -6.32
C ASN A 41 12.37 1.95 -5.82
N ALA A 42 12.75 3.20 -6.07
CA ALA A 42 14.03 3.76 -5.67
C ALA A 42 14.24 3.68 -4.14
N LEU A 43 13.20 3.99 -3.35
CA LEU A 43 13.29 3.88 -1.89
C LEU A 43 13.66 2.46 -1.45
N ALA A 44 13.03 1.44 -2.01
CA ALA A 44 13.31 0.09 -1.59
C ALA A 44 14.60 -0.49 -2.13
N GLU A 45 15.05 -0.08 -3.33
CA GLU A 45 16.40 -0.43 -3.80
C GLU A 45 17.42 0.07 -2.77
N HIS A 46 17.21 1.28 -2.25
CA HIS A 46 18.04 1.85 -1.20
C HIS A 46 17.89 1.15 0.16
N THR A 47 16.67 0.78 0.59
CA THR A 47 16.45 0.23 1.94
C THR A 47 16.55 -1.29 2.04
N LEU A 48 16.24 -2.02 0.97
CA LEU A 48 16.16 -3.49 0.94
C LEU A 48 17.30 -4.12 0.11
N GLY A 49 18.01 -3.35 -0.71
CA GLY A 49 19.12 -3.86 -1.53
C GLY A 49 18.69 -5.01 -2.44
N GLU A 50 19.40 -6.13 -2.39
CA GLU A 50 19.10 -7.32 -3.20
C GLU A 50 17.74 -7.97 -2.88
N ASN A 51 17.15 -7.68 -1.72
CA ASN A 51 15.81 -8.13 -1.35
C ASN A 51 14.70 -7.24 -1.93
N ALA A 52 15.05 -6.18 -2.67
CA ALA A 52 14.11 -5.30 -3.33
C ALA A 52 13.46 -6.03 -4.53
N LEU A 53 12.33 -6.69 -4.27
CA LEU A 53 11.50 -7.25 -5.35
C LEU A 53 11.05 -6.14 -6.31
N ASP A 54 10.94 -6.49 -7.60
CA ASP A 54 10.47 -5.60 -8.67
C ASP A 54 9.07 -5.07 -8.35
N ARG A 55 8.93 -3.74 -8.24
CA ARG A 55 7.65 -3.03 -8.04
C ARG A 55 7.36 -2.09 -9.21
N SER A 56 7.91 -2.38 -10.40
CA SER A 56 7.55 -1.69 -11.63
C SER A 56 6.06 -1.83 -11.94
N GLU A 57 5.54 -0.94 -12.78
CA GLU A 57 4.18 -1.04 -13.35
C GLU A 57 3.92 -2.45 -13.90
N LYS A 58 4.91 -3.04 -14.58
CA LYS A 58 4.82 -4.40 -15.11
C LYS A 58 4.60 -5.44 -14.02
N SER A 59 5.32 -5.34 -12.90
CA SER A 59 5.14 -6.23 -11.76
C SER A 59 3.75 -6.09 -11.14
N ILE A 60 3.25 -4.85 -10.98
CA ILE A 60 1.90 -4.59 -10.45
C ILE A 60 0.83 -5.20 -11.35
N ILE A 61 0.92 -5.00 -12.67
CA ILE A 61 -0.02 -5.57 -13.65
C ILE A 61 0.03 -7.11 -13.61
N ALA A 62 1.24 -7.70 -13.57
CA ALA A 62 1.39 -9.16 -13.46
C ALA A 62 0.75 -9.70 -12.18
N HIS A 63 0.97 -9.04 -11.04
CA HIS A 63 0.34 -9.41 -9.77
C HIS A 63 -1.18 -9.23 -9.81
N TYR A 64 -1.69 -8.21 -10.49
CA TYR A 64 -3.13 -7.99 -10.65
C TYR A 64 -3.77 -9.13 -11.43
N ASN A 65 -3.15 -9.54 -12.53
CA ASN A 65 -3.65 -10.64 -13.37
C ASN A 65 -3.66 -11.99 -12.62
N CYS A 66 -2.75 -12.20 -11.66
CA CYS A 66 -2.70 -13.42 -10.83
C CYS A 66 -3.58 -13.37 -9.57
N TYR A 67 -3.55 -12.25 -8.83
CA TYR A 67 -4.23 -12.06 -7.54
C TYR A 67 -4.92 -10.68 -7.45
N PRO A 68 -6.00 -10.45 -8.21
CA PRO A 68 -6.67 -9.15 -8.27
C PRO A 68 -7.07 -8.54 -6.91
N PRO A 69 -7.60 -9.33 -5.93
CA PRO A 69 -8.03 -8.76 -4.65
C PRO A 69 -6.90 -8.10 -3.86
N LYS A 70 -5.67 -8.63 -3.93
CA LYS A 70 -4.52 -8.07 -3.21
C LYS A 70 -4.08 -6.73 -3.80
N VAL A 71 -3.98 -6.67 -5.12
CA VAL A 71 -3.57 -5.44 -5.82
C VAL A 71 -4.66 -4.36 -5.76
N LYS A 72 -5.93 -4.74 -5.69
CA LYS A 72 -7.01 -3.79 -5.37
C LYS A 72 -6.77 -3.10 -4.03
N GLY A 73 -6.40 -3.84 -2.98
CA GLY A 73 -6.04 -3.24 -1.68
C GLY A 73 -4.89 -2.24 -1.81
N PHE A 74 -3.91 -2.51 -2.67
CA PHE A 74 -2.83 -1.55 -2.95
C PHE A 74 -3.34 -0.25 -3.57
N PHE A 75 -4.21 -0.33 -4.57
CA PHE A 75 -4.77 0.86 -5.23
C PHE A 75 -5.59 1.71 -4.26
N GLN A 76 -6.33 1.08 -3.34
CA GLN A 76 -7.01 1.81 -2.27
C GLN A 76 -6.05 2.58 -1.36
N VAL A 77 -4.93 1.94 -1.00
CA VAL A 77 -3.87 2.58 -0.22
C VAL A 77 -3.23 3.73 -1.01
N LEU A 78 -2.94 3.53 -2.30
CA LEU A 78 -2.37 4.54 -3.20
C LEU A 78 -3.23 5.81 -3.28
N GLY A 79 -4.56 5.68 -3.19
CA GLY A 79 -5.46 6.83 -3.12
C GLY A 79 -5.47 7.56 -1.79
N GLY A 80 -5.19 6.86 -0.69
CA GLY A 80 -5.30 7.38 0.67
C GLY A 80 -4.00 7.93 1.27
N THR A 81 -2.84 7.43 0.84
CA THR A 81 -1.52 7.84 1.32
C THR A 81 -0.56 8.10 0.17
N ARG A 82 0.31 9.09 0.34
CA ARG A 82 1.32 9.49 -0.65
C ARG A 82 2.76 9.34 -0.16
N SER A 83 2.99 8.75 1.01
CA SER A 83 4.36 8.57 1.48
C SER A 83 4.95 7.26 0.94
N SER A 84 6.10 7.39 0.28
CA SER A 84 6.80 6.24 -0.30
C SER A 84 7.08 5.12 0.73
N PRO A 85 7.47 5.41 1.99
CA PRO A 85 7.66 4.37 3.00
C PRO A 85 6.39 3.57 3.32
N ILE A 86 5.23 4.22 3.36
CA ILE A 86 3.96 3.56 3.71
C ILE A 86 3.38 2.82 2.51
N LEU A 87 3.55 3.35 1.30
CA LEU A 87 3.24 2.61 0.07
C LEU A 87 4.12 1.37 -0.07
N LEU A 88 5.42 1.49 0.23
CA LEU A 88 6.33 0.34 0.26
C LEU A 88 5.87 -0.70 1.29
N MET A 89 5.56 -0.27 2.52
CA MET A 89 5.01 -1.14 3.56
C MET A 89 3.75 -1.88 3.12
N ALA A 90 2.78 -1.19 2.51
CA ALA A 90 1.55 -1.80 2.04
C ALA A 90 1.82 -2.85 0.95
N TRP A 91 2.76 -2.56 0.05
CA TRP A 91 3.21 -3.54 -0.94
C TRP A 91 3.85 -4.77 -0.30
N ARG A 92 4.71 -4.59 0.71
CA ARG A 92 5.32 -5.70 1.45
C ARG A 92 4.28 -6.59 2.12
N ILE A 93 3.22 -6.01 2.68
CA ILE A 93 2.09 -6.78 3.25
C ILE A 93 1.38 -7.61 2.18
N ILE A 94 1.15 -7.06 0.98
CA ILE A 94 0.57 -7.78 -0.16
C ILE A 94 1.41 -9.01 -0.55
N GLN A 95 2.73 -8.88 -0.46
CA GLN A 95 3.69 -9.95 -0.71
C GLN A 95 3.73 -11.01 0.41
N GLY A 96 2.99 -10.82 1.50
CA GLY A 96 2.85 -11.79 2.58
C GLY A 96 3.63 -11.45 3.86
N MET A 97 4.26 -10.28 3.92
CA MET A 97 4.83 -9.78 5.17
C MET A 97 3.71 -9.52 6.18
N LYS A 98 3.95 -9.82 7.46
CA LYS A 98 2.96 -9.64 8.52
C LYS A 98 3.28 -8.41 9.35
N ILE A 99 2.26 -7.66 9.75
CA ILE A 99 2.45 -6.59 10.74
C ILE A 99 2.79 -7.25 12.07
N LYS A 100 3.96 -6.93 12.61
CA LYS A 100 4.42 -7.37 13.93
C LYS A 100 4.03 -6.38 15.02
N SER A 101 4.21 -5.09 14.75
CA SER A 101 3.84 -4.02 15.68
C SER A 101 3.56 -2.70 14.98
N VAL A 102 2.75 -1.87 15.63
CA VAL A 102 2.48 -0.49 15.25
C VAL A 102 2.72 0.37 16.48
N LEU A 103 3.65 1.32 16.39
CA LEU A 103 3.92 2.33 17.40
C LEU A 103 3.37 3.66 16.89
N LEU A 104 2.55 4.31 17.71
CA LEU A 104 1.94 5.60 17.40
C LEU A 104 2.23 6.57 18.54
N ASN A 105 2.81 7.71 18.20
CA ASN A 105 2.95 8.85 19.09
C ASN A 105 2.20 10.04 18.49
N TYR A 106 1.33 10.65 19.29
CA TYR A 106 0.52 11.77 18.88
C TYR A 106 0.41 12.77 20.03
N GLN A 107 0.81 14.01 19.74
CA GLN A 107 0.56 15.16 20.59
C GLN A 107 -0.33 16.13 19.84
N ARG A 108 -1.47 16.46 20.45
CA ARG A 108 -2.50 17.29 19.82
C ARG A 108 -1.90 18.62 19.37
N GLN A 109 -2.02 18.91 18.08
CA GLN A 109 -1.52 20.14 17.43
C GLN A 109 0.01 20.34 17.53
N GLU A 110 0.76 19.32 17.92
CA GLU A 110 2.22 19.41 18.11
C GLU A 110 2.97 18.42 17.22
N SER A 111 2.70 17.11 17.38
CA SER A 111 3.47 16.08 16.71
C SER A 111 2.66 14.84 16.37
N PHE A 112 3.10 14.16 15.30
CA PHE A 112 2.63 12.84 14.92
C PHE A 112 3.84 12.02 14.48
N ALA A 113 3.95 10.80 14.98
CA ALA A 113 4.92 9.82 14.52
C ALA A 113 4.30 8.43 14.55
N MET A 114 4.43 7.73 13.45
CA MET A 114 4.00 6.35 13.28
C MET A 114 5.19 5.51 12.86
N GLN A 115 5.36 4.36 13.48
CA GLN A 115 6.32 3.35 13.06
C GLN A 115 5.62 1.99 13.00
N VAL A 116 5.76 1.30 11.88
CA VAL A 116 5.25 -0.05 11.66
C VAL A 116 6.41 -0.98 11.49
N THR A 117 6.36 -2.11 12.18
CA THR A 117 7.33 -3.19 12.01
C THR A 117 6.67 -4.35 11.32
N LEU A 118 7.22 -4.78 10.19
CA LEU A 118 6.80 -5.97 9.46
C LEU A 118 7.75 -7.12 9.76
N GLN A 119 7.21 -8.33 9.81
CA GLN A 119 7.98 -9.57 9.96
C GLN A 119 7.89 -10.38 8.66
N SER A 120 9.07 -10.80 8.17
CA SER A 120 9.15 -11.75 7.06
C SER A 120 8.67 -13.13 7.48
N PRO A 121 7.79 -13.80 6.69
CA PRO A 121 7.45 -15.19 6.93
C PRO A 121 8.63 -16.14 6.64
N TYR A 122 9.70 -15.63 6.01
CA TYR A 122 10.88 -16.40 5.58
C TYR A 122 12.09 -16.25 6.52
N GLY A 123 11.99 -15.42 7.56
CA GLY A 123 13.02 -15.31 8.60
C GLY A 123 14.05 -14.19 8.41
N ASP A 124 13.91 -13.35 7.38
CA ASP A 124 14.88 -12.29 7.01
C ASP A 124 14.91 -11.06 7.94
N GLY A 125 14.49 -11.22 9.20
CA GLY A 125 14.41 -10.14 10.17
C GLY A 125 13.19 -9.24 10.03
N ASP A 126 13.15 -8.22 10.89
CA ASP A 126 12.07 -7.24 10.95
C ASP A 126 12.38 -6.04 10.04
N GLU A 127 11.40 -5.60 9.24
CA GLU A 127 11.48 -4.37 8.45
C GLU A 127 10.71 -3.24 9.17
N LYS A 128 11.26 -2.02 9.20
CA LYS A 128 10.64 -0.87 9.87
C LYS A 128 10.30 0.24 8.89
N TYR A 129 9.07 0.74 8.99
CA TYR A 129 8.53 1.81 8.17
C TYR A 129 8.01 2.92 9.05
N SER A 130 8.37 4.17 8.76
CA SER A 130 7.97 5.30 9.59
C SER A 130 7.33 6.41 8.76
N SER A 131 6.41 7.15 9.38
CA SER A 131 5.83 8.37 8.82
C SER A 131 5.49 9.37 9.92
N ASP A 132 5.66 10.65 9.62
CA ASP A 132 5.25 11.81 10.40
C ASP A 132 3.96 12.46 9.84
N LYS A 133 3.38 11.88 8.78
CA LYS A 133 2.15 12.38 8.16
C LYS A 133 0.94 11.67 8.75
N ILE A 134 0.10 12.42 9.47
CA ILE A 134 -1.11 11.88 10.10
C ILE A 134 -2.08 11.20 9.12
N GLN A 135 -2.10 11.63 7.85
CA GLN A 135 -2.93 11.05 6.80
C GLN A 135 -2.54 9.61 6.49
N ASP A 136 -1.27 9.24 6.70
CA ASP A 136 -0.80 7.88 6.43
C ASP A 136 -1.39 6.86 7.39
N PHE A 137 -1.93 7.28 8.54
CA PHE A 137 -2.67 6.40 9.43
C PHE A 137 -3.92 5.80 8.76
N ALA A 138 -4.46 6.46 7.72
CA ALA A 138 -5.57 5.93 6.94
C ALA A 138 -5.25 4.58 6.28
N VAL A 139 -3.96 4.25 6.07
CA VAL A 139 -3.52 2.95 5.54
C VAL A 139 -4.08 1.77 6.33
N PHE A 140 -4.19 1.90 7.66
CA PHE A 140 -4.70 0.82 8.50
C PHE A 140 -6.18 0.56 8.33
N ARG A 141 -6.96 1.58 7.93
CA ARG A 141 -8.35 1.35 7.55
C ARG A 141 -8.43 0.45 6.34
N HIS A 142 -7.56 0.67 5.35
CA HIS A 142 -7.53 -0.11 4.12
C HIS A 142 -6.96 -1.52 4.34
N ILE A 143 -5.86 -1.64 5.10
CA ILE A 143 -5.27 -2.94 5.48
C ILE A 143 -6.23 -3.75 6.36
N GLY A 144 -6.96 -3.10 7.26
CA GLY A 144 -7.93 -3.77 8.14
C GLY A 144 -9.14 -4.37 7.40
N THR A 145 -9.42 -3.89 6.18
CA THR A 145 -10.41 -4.50 5.29
C THR A 145 -9.85 -5.58 4.37
N MET A 146 -8.53 -5.81 4.37
CA MET A 146 -7.91 -6.85 3.54
C MET A 146 -8.04 -8.22 4.20
N GLU A 147 -8.48 -9.20 3.42
CA GLU A 147 -8.48 -10.62 3.78
C GLU A 147 -7.39 -11.35 3.00
N VAL A 148 -6.61 -12.19 3.69
CA VAL A 148 -5.68 -13.14 3.08
C VAL A 148 -6.12 -14.53 3.51
N SER A 149 -6.53 -15.36 2.55
CA SER A 149 -7.02 -16.73 2.79
C SER A 149 -8.24 -16.78 3.73
N ASN A 150 -9.20 -15.86 3.57
CA ASN A 150 -10.39 -15.68 4.43
C ASN A 150 -10.09 -15.31 5.90
N SER A 151 -8.87 -14.88 6.19
CA SER A 151 -8.52 -14.32 7.49
C SER A 151 -8.17 -12.84 7.34
N PRO A 152 -8.63 -11.95 8.24
CA PRO A 152 -8.27 -10.55 8.20
C PRO A 152 -6.74 -10.40 8.37
N VAL A 153 -6.13 -9.53 7.57
CA VAL A 153 -4.70 -9.19 7.67
C VAL A 153 -4.40 -8.43 8.97
N PHE A 154 -5.43 -7.81 9.56
CA PHE A 154 -5.36 -7.09 10.82
C PHE A 154 -6.51 -7.53 11.72
N GLU A 155 -6.22 -8.34 12.75
CA GLU A 155 -7.17 -8.58 13.83
C GLU A 155 -7.09 -7.39 14.80
N GLY A 156 -8.09 -6.49 14.80
CA GLY A 156 -8.19 -5.49 15.86
C GLY A 156 -8.85 -4.15 15.53
N PHE A 157 -9.11 -3.82 14.27
CA PHE A 157 -9.78 -2.56 13.92
C PHE A 157 -11.17 -2.80 13.33
N TYR A 158 -12.09 -3.28 14.17
CA TYR A 158 -13.51 -3.15 13.86
C TYR A 158 -13.88 -1.69 14.04
N ALA A 159 -14.10 -0.97 12.93
CA ALA A 159 -14.85 0.27 12.99
C ALA A 159 -16.19 -0.07 13.65
N LEU A 160 -16.42 0.45 14.87
CA LEU A 160 -17.70 0.36 15.53
C LEU A 160 -18.75 0.86 14.54
N ARG A 161 -19.56 -0.06 14.04
CA ARG A 161 -20.72 0.26 13.21
C ARG A 161 -21.60 1.14 14.09
N ARG A 162 -21.82 2.40 13.70
CA ARG A 162 -22.84 3.24 14.34
C ARG A 162 -24.17 2.51 14.18
N GLY A 163 -24.81 2.21 15.30
CA GLY A 163 -26.22 1.83 15.35
C GLY A 163 -27.11 2.97 14.89
#